data_AF-A0A7Z1TTA7-F1
#
_entry.id   AF-A0A7Z1TTA7-F1
#
_cell.length_a   1.000
_cell.length_b   1.000
_cell.length_c   1.000
_cell.angle_alpha   90.00
_cell.angle_beta   90.00
_cell.angle_gamma   90.00
#
_symmetry.space_group_name_H-M   'P 1'
#
loop_
_entity.id
_entity.type
_entity.pdbx_description
1 polymer ?
#
loop_
_entity_poly.entity_id
_entity_poly.type
_entity_poly.pdbx_seq_one_letter_code
_entity_poly.pdbx_strand_id
1 'polypeptide(L)'
;SITDGQIFLEADLFYAGVRPAVNVGISVSRVGGNAQIKAMKKVAGTLRLDLAQYRELAAFAQFGSDLDKATQRQLARGERLVEILKQGQYQPMPVELQIGSVFAGTHGFLDRLKVEEVLAFEAFLHEHLRAHHGAMLEAIVMTGKLEGAVEQELAAGCEAALAGFLREKPGAAVA
;
A
#
# COMPACT_ATOMS: atom_id res chain seq x y z
N SER A 1 29.15 7.99 -4.45
CA SER A 1 28.33 9.14 -4.06
C SER A 1 28.15 10.10 -5.24
N ILE A 2 27.45 9.67 -6.30
CA ILE A 2 27.26 10.46 -7.53
C ILE A 2 25.76 10.66 -7.81
N THR A 3 24.93 9.64 -7.56
CA THR A 3 23.49 9.68 -7.85
C THR A 3 22.68 10.42 -6.79
N ASP A 4 21.55 11.00 -7.22
CA ASP A 4 20.56 11.70 -6.37
C ASP A 4 19.64 10.76 -5.59
N GLY A 5 19.96 9.47 -5.57
CA GLY A 5 19.19 8.43 -4.91
C GLY A 5 19.74 7.07 -5.25
N GLN A 6 19.32 6.08 -4.47
CA GLN A 6 19.70 4.69 -4.65
C GLN A 6 18.48 3.82 -4.37
N ILE A 7 18.22 2.89 -5.29
CA ILE A 7 17.28 1.79 -5.10
C ILE A 7 18.11 0.55 -4.81
N PHE A 8 18.06 0.08 -3.58
CA PHE A 8 18.75 -1.14 -3.17
C PHE A 8 17.82 -2.32 -3.36
N LEU A 9 18.30 -3.32 -4.10
CA LEU A 9 17.61 -4.60 -4.29
C LEU A 9 18.30 -5.66 -3.46
N GLU A 10 17.53 -6.43 -2.68
CA GLU A 10 18.08 -7.48 -1.83
C GLU A 10 17.60 -8.87 -2.27
N ALA A 11 18.54 -9.81 -2.30
CA ALA A 11 18.25 -11.19 -2.67
C ALA A 11 17.26 -11.85 -1.69
N ASP A 12 17.39 -11.57 -0.39
CA ASP A 12 16.53 -12.16 0.64
C ASP A 12 15.07 -11.76 0.45
N LEU A 13 14.80 -10.49 0.12
CA LEU A 13 13.45 -10.01 -0.22
C LEU A 13 12.91 -10.71 -1.47
N PHE A 14 13.76 -10.89 -2.49
CA PHE A 14 13.37 -11.57 -3.72
C PHE A 14 13.00 -13.05 -3.49
N TYR A 15 13.75 -13.76 -2.64
CA TYR A 15 13.49 -15.15 -2.27
C TYR A 15 12.30 -15.29 -1.31
N ALA A 16 12.03 -14.27 -0.48
CA ALA A 16 10.83 -14.17 0.34
C ALA A 16 9.57 -13.78 -0.45
N GLY A 17 9.67 -13.62 -1.77
CA GLY A 17 8.52 -13.33 -2.64
C GLY A 17 8.13 -11.85 -2.72
N VAL A 18 8.92 -10.93 -2.16
CA VAL A 18 8.74 -9.49 -2.32
C VAL A 18 9.36 -9.06 -3.66
N ARG A 19 8.50 -8.72 -4.63
CA ARG A 19 8.91 -8.35 -5.98
C ARG A 19 8.11 -7.12 -6.41
N PRO A 20 8.74 -5.97 -6.73
CA PRO A 20 10.19 -5.74 -6.80
C PRO A 20 10.86 -5.76 -5.40
N ALA A 21 12.07 -6.31 -5.33
CA ALA A 21 12.79 -6.61 -4.08
C ALA A 21 13.47 -5.37 -3.47
N VAL A 22 12.76 -4.24 -3.40
CA VAL A 22 13.30 -2.95 -2.94
C VAL A 22 13.43 -2.94 -1.42
N ASN A 23 14.64 -2.72 -0.91
CA ASN A 23 14.82 -2.44 0.51
C ASN A 23 14.44 -0.99 0.81
N VAL A 24 13.24 -0.77 1.35
CA VAL A 24 12.72 0.57 1.66
C VAL A 24 13.46 1.30 2.79
N GLY A 25 14.15 0.57 3.68
CA GLY A 25 14.93 1.15 4.78
C GLY A 25 16.23 1.81 4.32
N ILE A 26 16.91 1.17 3.35
CA ILE A 26 18.22 1.61 2.82
C ILE A 26 18.04 2.45 1.55
N SER A 27 16.97 2.21 0.78
CA SER A 27 16.69 2.99 -0.43
C SER A 27 16.31 4.43 -0.10
N VAL A 28 16.89 5.37 -0.85
CA VAL A 28 16.75 6.81 -0.62
C VAL A 28 16.56 7.53 -1.94
N SER A 29 15.72 8.56 -1.92
CA SER A 29 15.66 9.59 -2.95
C SER A 29 16.01 10.92 -2.30
N ARG A 30 17.04 11.62 -2.81
CA ARG A 30 17.43 12.96 -2.33
C ARG A 30 16.47 14.05 -2.81
N VAL A 31 15.75 13.79 -3.91
CA VAL A 31 14.67 14.68 -4.40
C VAL A 31 13.41 14.54 -3.55
N GLY A 32 13.17 13.35 -3.00
CA GLY A 32 12.07 13.07 -2.09
C GLY A 32 10.69 13.33 -2.71
N GLY A 33 9.74 13.79 -1.89
CA GLY A 33 8.36 14.03 -2.32
C GLY A 33 8.18 15.18 -3.33
N ASN A 34 9.23 15.92 -3.70
CA ASN A 34 9.15 16.94 -4.74
C ASN A 34 9.05 16.33 -6.15
N ALA A 35 9.44 15.06 -6.31
CA ALA A 35 9.27 14.31 -7.56
C ALA A 35 7.87 13.67 -7.70
N GLN A 36 6.97 13.87 -6.73
CA GLN A 36 5.65 13.25 -6.69
C GLN A 36 4.55 14.29 -6.92
N ILE A 37 3.44 13.86 -7.54
CA ILE A 37 2.20 14.65 -7.51
C ILE A 37 1.69 14.78 -6.07
N LYS A 38 0.98 15.88 -5.77
CA LYS A 38 0.56 16.20 -4.40
C LYS A 38 -0.31 15.09 -3.79
N ALA A 39 -1.15 14.46 -4.61
CA ALA A 39 -1.96 13.32 -4.21
C ALA A 39 -1.12 12.14 -3.70
N MET A 40 -0.10 11.72 -4.45
CA MET A 40 0.81 10.63 -4.03
C MET A 40 1.58 11.00 -2.76
N LYS A 41 2.10 12.23 -2.69
CA LYS A 41 2.82 12.71 -1.49
C LYS A 41 1.93 12.68 -0.24
N LYS A 42 0.65 13.01 -0.39
CA LYS A 42 -0.32 13.00 0.72
C LYS A 42 -0.56 11.58 1.23
N VAL A 43 -0.78 10.61 0.34
CA VAL A 43 -1.13 9.23 0.75
C VAL A 43 0.10 8.41 1.17
N ALA A 44 1.25 8.63 0.55
CA ALA A 44 2.49 7.88 0.83
C ALA A 44 3.32 8.49 1.96
N GLY A 45 2.90 9.61 2.55
CA GLY A 45 3.66 10.35 3.56
C GLY A 45 3.98 9.52 4.82
N THR A 46 3.05 8.67 5.26
CA THR A 46 3.26 7.77 6.41
C THR A 46 3.85 6.42 6.00
N LEU A 47 3.67 6.01 4.74
CA LEU A 47 4.01 4.67 4.26
C LEU A 47 5.47 4.27 4.57
N ARG A 48 6.42 5.19 4.35
CA ARG A 48 7.84 4.93 4.66
C ARG A 48 8.07 4.70 6.15
N LEU A 49 7.41 5.47 7.00
CA LEU A 49 7.51 5.32 8.46
C LEU A 49 6.87 4.01 8.91
N ASP A 50 5.69 3.70 8.39
CA ASP A 50 4.94 2.48 8.71
C ASP A 50 5.76 1.22 8.35
N LEU A 51 6.38 1.20 7.17
CA LEU A 51 7.23 0.08 6.72
C LEU A 51 8.55 -0.01 7.47
N ALA A 52 9.15 1.13 7.86
CA ALA A 52 10.37 1.13 8.66
C ALA A 52 10.10 0.56 10.06
N GLN A 53 9.04 1.04 10.73
CA GLN A 53 8.63 0.53 12.04
C GLN A 53 8.22 -0.95 11.97
N TYR A 54 7.52 -1.36 10.90
CA TYR A 54 7.22 -2.78 10.67
C TYR A 54 8.47 -3.65 10.65
N ARG A 55 9.51 -3.23 9.92
CA ARG A 55 10.77 -4.01 9.82
C ARG A 55 11.50 -4.10 11.15
N GLU A 56 11.56 -3.01 11.90
CA GLU A 56 12.13 -3.01 13.25
C GLU A 56 11.37 -3.99 14.15
N LEU A 57 10.04 -3.86 14.22
CA LEU A 57 9.19 -4.73 15.03
C LEU A 57 9.24 -6.19 14.59
N ALA A 58 9.31 -6.47 13.29
CA ALA A 58 9.38 -7.82 12.76
C ALA A 58 10.69 -8.52 13.17
N ALA A 59 11.81 -7.78 13.23
CA ALA A 59 13.06 -8.29 13.76
C ALA A 59 12.96 -8.57 15.27
N PHE A 60 12.34 -7.68 16.05
CA PHE A 60 12.14 -7.89 17.50
C PHE A 60 11.18 -9.05 17.81
N ALA A 61 10.11 -9.21 17.01
CA ALA A 61 9.12 -10.27 17.15
C ALA A 61 9.72 -11.67 17.00
N GLN A 62 10.87 -11.81 16.32
CA GLN A 62 11.59 -13.08 16.22
C GLN A 62 12.24 -13.51 17.55
N PHE A 63 12.43 -12.58 18.49
CA PHE A 63 13.13 -12.82 19.77
C PHE A 63 12.22 -12.74 21.01
N GLY A 64 10.99 -12.21 20.88
CA GLY A 64 10.08 -11.99 22.01
C GLY A 64 8.84 -12.89 21.94
N SER A 65 8.44 -13.47 23.07
CA SER A 65 7.30 -14.38 23.17
C SER A 65 5.94 -13.70 23.42
N ASP A 66 5.93 -12.46 23.91
CA ASP A 66 4.70 -11.71 24.19
C ASP A 66 4.77 -10.32 23.58
N LEU A 67 3.98 -10.13 22.52
CA LEU A 67 3.75 -8.83 21.89
C LEU A 67 2.43 -8.26 22.36
N ASP A 68 2.42 -7.00 22.76
CA ASP A 68 1.19 -6.30 23.11
C ASP A 68 0.28 -6.10 21.88
N LYS A 69 -1.01 -5.84 22.11
CA LYS A 69 -2.00 -5.71 21.03
C LYS A 69 -1.69 -4.57 20.06
N ALA A 70 -0.99 -3.51 20.48
CA ALA A 70 -0.61 -2.44 19.56
C ALA A 70 0.46 -2.93 18.58
N THR A 71 1.51 -3.60 19.10
CA THR A 71 2.57 -4.18 18.26
C THR A 71 2.03 -5.23 17.30
N GLN A 72 1.12 -6.11 17.76
CA GLN A 72 0.47 -7.10 16.88
C GLN A 72 -0.29 -6.46 15.71
N ARG A 73 -1.06 -5.39 15.99
CA ARG A 73 -1.78 -4.66 14.93
C ARG A 73 -0.83 -3.98 13.96
N GLN A 74 0.28 -3.44 14.46
CA GLN A 74 1.27 -2.80 13.62
C GLN A 74 2.01 -3.78 12.71
N LEU A 75 2.36 -4.96 13.23
CA LEU A 75 2.92 -6.06 12.44
C LEU A 75 1.94 -6.52 11.37
N ALA A 76 0.69 -6.77 11.75
CA ALA A 76 -0.37 -7.19 10.84
C ALA A 76 -0.58 -6.17 9.71
N ARG A 77 -0.62 -4.87 10.03
CA ARG A 77 -0.73 -3.82 9.02
C ARG A 77 0.50 -3.79 8.12
N GLY A 78 1.70 -3.87 8.69
CA GLY A 78 2.95 -3.87 7.95
C GLY A 78 3.07 -5.02 6.95
N GLU A 79 2.63 -6.23 7.31
CA GLU A 79 2.56 -7.37 6.40
C GLU A 79 1.70 -7.07 5.16
N ARG A 80 0.52 -6.47 5.38
CA ARG A 80 -0.41 -6.10 4.29
C ARG A 80 0.14 -4.96 3.43
N LEU A 81 0.84 -4.01 4.04
CA LEU A 81 1.54 -2.94 3.32
C LEU A 81 2.70 -3.48 2.47
N VAL A 82 3.41 -4.51 2.92
CA VAL A 82 4.43 -5.18 2.09
C VAL A 82 3.75 -5.93 0.95
N GLU A 83 2.62 -6.59 1.21
CA GLU A 83 1.91 -7.37 0.21
C GLU A 83 1.38 -6.49 -0.93
N ILE A 84 0.73 -5.37 -0.62
CA ILE A 84 0.16 -4.47 -1.64
C ILE A 84 1.22 -3.75 -2.49
N LEU A 85 2.49 -3.76 -2.06
CA LEU A 85 3.60 -3.20 -2.85
C LEU A 85 4.23 -4.22 -3.80
N LYS A 86 3.76 -5.47 -3.80
CA LYS A 86 4.21 -6.46 -4.77
C LYS A 86 3.57 -6.18 -6.13
N GLN A 87 4.38 -6.29 -7.17
CA GLN A 87 3.96 -6.02 -8.54
C GLN A 87 4.65 -6.98 -9.50
N GLY A 88 3.86 -7.53 -10.44
CA GLY A 88 4.35 -8.40 -11.50
C GLY A 88 5.30 -7.68 -12.47
N GLN A 89 6.20 -8.43 -13.09
CA GLN A 89 7.07 -7.91 -14.13
C GLN A 89 6.25 -7.50 -15.36
N TYR A 90 6.61 -6.37 -15.98
CA TYR A 90 5.95 -5.82 -17.17
C TYR A 90 4.47 -5.44 -16.98
N GLN A 91 4.04 -5.22 -15.73
CA GLN A 91 2.67 -4.78 -15.42
C GLN A 91 2.69 -3.39 -14.77
N PRO A 92 3.11 -2.32 -15.48
CA PRO A 92 3.12 -0.98 -14.91
C PRO A 92 1.71 -0.53 -14.50
N MET A 93 1.61 0.13 -13.35
CA MET A 93 0.34 0.61 -12.82
C MET A 93 0.20 2.13 -13.05
N PRO A 94 -0.94 2.64 -13.55
CA PRO A 94 -1.24 4.07 -13.58
C PRO A 94 -1.21 4.71 -12.18
N VAL A 95 -0.82 5.98 -12.09
CA VAL A 95 -0.54 6.66 -10.80
C VAL A 95 -1.79 6.79 -9.93
N GLU A 96 -2.95 6.99 -10.54
CA GLU A 96 -4.25 7.10 -9.88
C GLU A 96 -4.67 5.80 -9.19
N LEU A 97 -4.29 4.64 -9.75
CA LEU A 97 -4.53 3.34 -9.12
C LEU A 97 -3.48 3.04 -8.05
N GLN A 98 -2.22 3.44 -8.25
CA GLN A 98 -1.21 3.38 -7.19
C GLN A 98 -1.65 4.20 -5.97
N ILE A 99 -2.24 5.38 -6.19
CA ILE A 99 -2.80 6.20 -5.13
C ILE A 99 -3.94 5.46 -4.41
N GLY A 100 -4.84 4.81 -5.15
CA GLY A 100 -5.91 3.99 -4.58
C GLY A 100 -5.37 2.85 -3.69
N SER A 101 -4.38 2.10 -4.17
CA SER A 101 -3.72 1.03 -3.41
C SER A 101 -3.05 1.54 -2.14
N VAL A 102 -2.23 2.59 -2.26
CA VAL A 102 -1.53 3.17 -1.11
C VAL A 102 -2.52 3.76 -0.12
N PHE A 103 -3.57 4.44 -0.59
CA PHE A 103 -4.63 4.98 0.26
C PHE A 103 -5.33 3.87 1.05
N ALA A 104 -5.72 2.78 0.38
CA ALA A 104 -6.35 1.63 1.02
C ALA A 104 -5.47 1.02 2.12
N GLY A 105 -4.16 0.90 1.85
CA GLY A 105 -3.17 0.41 2.81
C GLY A 105 -2.99 1.33 4.02
N THR A 106 -2.74 2.63 3.80
CA THR A 106 -2.43 3.57 4.89
C THR A 106 -3.63 3.92 5.76
N HIS A 107 -4.86 3.82 5.23
CA HIS A 107 -6.09 4.08 5.97
C HIS A 107 -6.69 2.81 6.62
N GLY A 108 -5.99 1.67 6.55
CA GLY A 108 -6.38 0.45 7.28
C GLY A 108 -7.52 -0.35 6.65
N PHE A 109 -7.88 -0.09 5.39
CA PHE A 109 -8.90 -0.89 4.70
C PHE A 109 -8.46 -2.36 4.52
N LEU A 110 -7.15 -2.59 4.45
CA LEU A 110 -6.57 -3.92 4.35
C LEU A 110 -6.58 -4.70 5.67
N ASP A 111 -6.73 -4.03 6.82
CA ASP A 111 -6.57 -4.66 8.14
C ASP A 111 -7.58 -5.80 8.36
N ARG A 112 -8.73 -5.74 7.68
CA ARG A 112 -9.79 -6.74 7.73
C ARG A 112 -9.55 -7.96 6.82
N LEU A 113 -8.54 -7.90 5.95
CA LEU A 113 -8.24 -8.96 4.99
C LEU A 113 -7.11 -9.85 5.51
N LYS A 114 -7.15 -11.14 5.18
CA LYS A 114 -5.98 -12.02 5.30
C LYS A 114 -4.89 -11.55 4.33
N VAL A 115 -3.62 -11.73 4.70
CA VAL A 115 -2.48 -11.26 3.90
C VAL A 115 -2.51 -11.85 2.48
N GLU A 116 -2.79 -13.14 2.35
CA GLU A 116 -2.91 -13.86 1.07
C GLU A 116 -4.01 -13.33 0.12
N GLU A 117 -4.93 -12.52 0.64
CA GLU A 117 -6.07 -11.97 -0.11
C GLU A 117 -5.84 -10.52 -0.54
N VAL A 118 -4.76 -9.88 -0.09
CA VAL A 118 -4.50 -8.46 -0.36
C VAL A 118 -4.33 -8.18 -1.86
N LEU A 119 -3.59 -9.01 -2.58
CA LEU A 119 -3.39 -8.82 -4.03
C LEU A 119 -4.67 -9.08 -4.84
N ALA A 120 -5.48 -10.04 -4.42
CA ALA A 120 -6.78 -10.30 -5.05
C ALA A 120 -7.73 -9.11 -4.81
N PHE A 121 -7.74 -8.57 -3.59
CA PHE A 121 -8.48 -7.36 -3.27
C PHE A 121 -7.97 -6.14 -4.04
N GLU A 122 -6.66 -5.97 -4.21
CA GLU A 122 -6.10 -4.85 -4.98
C GLU A 122 -6.60 -4.86 -6.43
N ALA A 123 -6.57 -6.02 -7.09
CA ALA A 123 -7.11 -6.18 -8.43
C ALA A 123 -8.61 -5.82 -8.48
N PHE A 124 -9.39 -6.33 -7.52
CA PHE A 124 -10.82 -6.02 -7.39
C PHE A 124 -11.06 -4.52 -7.15
N LEU A 125 -10.25 -3.89 -6.29
CA LEU A 125 -10.32 -2.45 -6.01
C LEU A 125 -10.07 -1.65 -7.29
N HIS A 126 -9.06 -2.00 -8.08
CA HIS A 126 -8.77 -1.30 -9.33
C HIS A 126 -9.91 -1.43 -10.34
N GLU A 127 -10.50 -2.61 -10.47
CA GLU A 127 -11.67 -2.83 -11.32
C GLU A 127 -12.87 -2.01 -10.83
N HIS A 128 -13.14 -2.02 -9.52
CA HIS A 128 -14.23 -1.26 -8.91
C HIS A 128 -14.06 0.25 -9.13
N LEU A 129 -12.87 0.80 -8.86
CA LEU A 129 -12.59 2.22 -9.05
C LEU A 129 -12.69 2.63 -10.53
N ARG A 130 -12.24 1.79 -11.46
CA ARG A 130 -12.40 2.06 -12.90
C ARG A 130 -13.86 2.05 -13.33
N ALA A 131 -14.64 1.08 -12.83
CA ALA A 131 -16.04 0.90 -13.23
C ALA A 131 -16.96 1.99 -12.67
N HIS A 132 -16.72 2.43 -11.43
CA HIS A 132 -17.66 3.30 -10.70
C HIS A 132 -17.13 4.71 -10.45
N HIS A 133 -15.81 4.91 -10.48
CA HIS A 133 -15.15 6.16 -10.09
C HIS A 133 -14.16 6.68 -11.13
N GLY A 134 -14.39 6.40 -12.42
CA GLY A 134 -13.50 6.81 -13.52
C GLY A 134 -13.26 8.33 -13.58
N ALA A 135 -14.30 9.15 -13.39
CA ALA A 135 -14.17 10.61 -13.39
C ALA A 135 -13.31 11.13 -12.23
N MET A 136 -13.40 10.49 -11.06
CA MET A 136 -12.56 10.81 -9.90
C MET A 136 -11.09 10.44 -10.18
N LEU A 137 -10.83 9.28 -10.78
CA LEU A 137 -9.49 8.86 -11.19
C LEU A 137 -8.87 9.86 -12.18
N GLU A 138 -9.61 10.29 -13.19
CA GLU A 138 -9.18 11.33 -14.14
C GLU A 138 -8.89 12.67 -13.42
N ALA A 139 -9.75 13.08 -12.49
CA ALA A 139 -9.56 14.31 -11.72
C ALA A 139 -8.27 14.27 -10.88
N ILE A 140 -7.91 13.12 -10.31
CA ILE A 140 -6.65 12.93 -9.57
C ILE A 140 -5.45 13.16 -10.49
N VAL A 141 -5.46 12.62 -11.70
CA VAL A 141 -4.37 12.78 -12.68
C VAL A 141 -4.28 14.24 -13.16
N MET A 142 -5.41 14.84 -13.51
CA MET A 142 -5.47 16.20 -14.08
C MET A 142 -5.10 17.29 -13.07
N THR A 143 -5.58 17.16 -11.82
CA THR A 143 -5.32 18.17 -10.79
C THR A 143 -4.03 17.88 -10.01
N GLY A 144 -3.60 16.61 -9.98
CA GLY A 144 -2.51 16.11 -9.15
C GLY A 144 -2.81 16.17 -7.64
N LYS A 145 -4.07 16.40 -7.24
CA LYS A 145 -4.48 16.62 -5.84
C LYS A 145 -5.52 15.59 -5.38
N LEU A 146 -5.53 15.36 -4.08
CA LEU A 146 -6.53 14.53 -3.39
C LEU A 146 -7.06 15.33 -2.20
N GLU A 147 -8.15 16.05 -2.40
CA GLU A 147 -8.69 17.02 -1.43
C GLU A 147 -10.23 17.02 -1.48
N GLY A 148 -10.87 17.30 -0.33
CA GLY A 148 -12.31 17.53 -0.22
C GLY A 148 -13.15 16.37 -0.77
N ALA A 149 -14.00 16.67 -1.75
CA ALA A 149 -14.92 15.70 -2.32
C ALA A 149 -14.22 14.50 -2.98
N VAL A 150 -13.08 14.71 -3.65
CA VAL A 150 -12.34 13.62 -4.34
C VAL A 150 -11.77 12.62 -3.33
N GLU A 151 -11.29 13.11 -2.18
CA GLU A 151 -10.78 12.25 -1.12
C GLU A 151 -11.90 11.45 -0.44
N GLN A 152 -13.05 12.10 -0.19
CA GLN A 152 -14.23 11.43 0.35
C GLN A 152 -14.77 10.37 -0.60
N GLU A 153 -14.78 10.66 -1.90
CA GLU A 153 -15.18 9.72 -2.93
C GLU A 153 -14.22 8.52 -3.00
N LEU A 154 -12.91 8.74 -2.94
CA LEU A 154 -11.93 7.65 -2.92
C LEU A 154 -12.11 6.77 -1.68
N ALA A 155 -12.31 7.38 -0.51
CA ALA A 155 -12.57 6.64 0.73
C ALA A 155 -13.84 5.79 0.64
N ALA A 156 -14.93 6.37 0.13
CA ALA A 156 -16.18 5.64 -0.09
C ALA A 156 -16.01 4.52 -1.11
N GLY A 157 -15.25 4.74 -2.19
CA GLY A 157 -14.94 3.73 -3.19
C GLY A 157 -14.12 2.57 -2.63
N CYS A 158 -13.11 2.85 -1.79
CA CYS A 158 -12.35 1.82 -1.08
C CYS A 158 -13.24 1.01 -0.12
N GLU A 159 -14.13 1.68 0.63
CA GLU A 159 -15.06 1.01 1.54
C GLU A 159 -16.06 0.12 0.79
N ALA A 160 -16.65 0.64 -0.29
CA ALA A 160 -17.58 -0.09 -1.14
C ALA A 160 -16.91 -1.30 -1.81
N ALA A 161 -15.68 -1.13 -2.32
CA ALA A 161 -14.90 -2.21 -2.89
C ALA A 161 -14.61 -3.30 -1.85
N LEU A 162 -14.19 -2.93 -0.64
CA LEU A 162 -13.93 -3.90 0.44
C LEU A 162 -15.20 -4.65 0.84
N ALA A 163 -16.32 -3.94 0.98
CA ALA A 163 -17.60 -4.55 1.31
C ALA A 163 -18.09 -5.49 0.20
N GLY A 164 -17.89 -5.13 -1.08
CA GLY A 164 -18.18 -5.98 -2.23
C GLY A 164 -17.31 -7.24 -2.24
N PHE A 165 -16.00 -7.07 -2.12
CA PHE A 165 -15.04 -8.17 -2.11
C PHE A 165 -15.31 -9.17 -0.99
N LEU A 166 -15.57 -8.70 0.24
CA LEU A 166 -15.90 -9.57 1.37
C LEU A 166 -17.27 -10.23 1.25
N ARG A 167 -18.20 -9.66 0.47
CA ARG A 167 -19.49 -10.30 0.18
C ARG A 167 -19.30 -11.46 -0.80
N GLU A 168 -18.45 -11.28 -1.81
CA GLU A 168 -18.12 -12.32 -2.79
C GLU A 168 -17.22 -13.41 -2.20
N LYS A 169 -16.31 -13.02 -1.30
CA LYS A 169 -15.35 -13.91 -0.66
C LYS A 169 -15.29 -13.69 0.87
N PRO A 170 -16.30 -14.17 1.62
CA PRO A 170 -16.33 -14.00 3.09
C PRO A 170 -15.11 -14.61 3.80
N GLY A 171 -14.56 -15.69 3.25
CA GLY A 171 -13.36 -16.36 3.78
C GLY A 171 -12.07 -15.53 3.72
N ALA A 172 -12.09 -14.39 3.03
CA ALA A 172 -10.96 -13.47 2.97
C ALA A 172 -10.83 -12.58 4.22
N ALA A 173 -11.87 -12.49 5.05
CA ALA A 173 -11.81 -11.73 6.29
C ALA A 173 -10.87 -12.39 7.32
N VAL A 174 -10.18 -11.58 8.11
CA VAL A 174 -9.51 -12.03 9.34
C VAL A 174 -10.58 -12.46 10.35
N ALA A 175 -10.31 -13.54 11.10
CA ALA A 175 -11.20 -14.08 12.12
C ALA A 175 -11.38 -13.14 13.33
#